data_AF-A0A821SPV5-F1
#
_entry.id   AF-A0A821SPV5-F1
#
_cell.length_a   1.000
_cell.length_b   1.000
_cell.length_c   1.000
_cell.angle_alpha   90.00
_cell.angle_beta   90.00
_cell.angle_gamma   90.00
#
_symmetry.space_group_name_H-M   'P 1'
#
loop_
_entity.id
_entity.type
_entity.pdbx_description
1 polymer ?
#
loop_
_entity_poly.entity_id
_entity_poly.type
_entity_poly.pdbx_seq_one_letter_code
_entity_poly.pdbx_strand_id
1 'polypeptide(L)'
;FAAYKWNISKPSLLADSKDVIDNTTSQKYWLDVQLHRGDYDSHDVERYARAKFLDYTTDNISIYPSATGVMIGIDLAYNLHSAFGN
;
A
#
# COMPACT_ATOMS: atom_id res chain seq x y z
N PHE A 1 -4.80 -14.96 5.48
CA PHE A 1 -6.20 -15.37 5.22
C PHE A 1 -7.03 -15.00 6.44
N ALA A 2 -8.21 -14.43 6.24
CA ALA A 2 -9.08 -14.03 7.33
C ALA A 2 -9.95 -15.21 7.81
N ALA A 3 -10.19 -15.32 9.11
CA ALA A 3 -11.09 -16.34 9.69
C ALA A 3 -12.56 -16.11 9.28
N TYR A 4 -12.94 -14.86 9.08
CA TYR A 4 -14.21 -14.42 8.51
C TYR A 4 -13.94 -13.21 7.60
N LYS A 5 -14.88 -12.85 6.72
CA LYS A 5 -14.72 -11.73 5.78
C LYS A 5 -14.41 -10.43 6.54
N TRP A 6 -13.35 -9.74 6.14
CA TRP A 6 -13.03 -8.40 6.62
C TRP A 6 -13.75 -7.36 5.77
N ASN A 7 -14.31 -6.34 6.41
CA ASN A 7 -14.75 -5.13 5.73
C ASN A 7 -13.51 -4.26 5.49
N ILE A 8 -13.33 -3.81 4.26
CA ILE A 8 -12.10 -3.16 3.80
C ILE A 8 -12.39 -1.71 3.42
N SER A 9 -11.48 -0.79 3.72
CA SER A 9 -11.59 0.62 3.30
C SER A 9 -11.12 0.82 1.86
N LYS A 10 -11.41 2.01 1.33
CA LYS A 10 -10.75 2.47 0.10
C LYS A 10 -9.26 2.69 0.38
N PRO A 11 -8.38 2.54 -0.63
CA PRO A 11 -6.97 2.81 -0.44
C PRO A 11 -6.70 4.23 0.04
N SER A 12 -5.95 4.38 1.12
CA SER A 12 -5.58 5.65 1.77
C SER A 12 -4.12 5.64 2.22
N LEU A 13 -3.61 6.80 2.66
CA LEU A 13 -2.27 6.91 3.22
C LEU A 13 -2.24 6.44 4.67
N LEU A 14 -1.10 5.93 5.12
CA LEU A 14 -0.88 5.52 6.52
C LEU A 14 -1.20 6.63 7.53
N ALA A 15 -0.97 7.89 7.16
CA ALA A 15 -1.20 9.05 8.02
C ALA A 15 -2.64 9.57 7.98
N ASP A 16 -3.49 9.05 7.09
CA ASP A 16 -4.90 9.41 7.03
C ASP A 16 -5.65 8.81 8.24
N SER A 17 -6.53 9.61 8.85
CA SER A 17 -7.22 9.24 10.11
C SER A 17 -8.71 8.96 9.93
N LYS A 18 -9.23 9.10 8.70
CA LYS A 18 -10.67 9.04 8.41
C LYS A 18 -10.98 8.06 7.30
N ASP A 19 -10.59 6.82 7.52
CA ASP A 19 -10.95 5.74 6.60
C ASP A 19 -12.44 5.48 6.61
N VAL A 20 -13.01 5.44 5.42
CA VAL A 20 -14.38 4.99 5.21
C VAL A 20 -14.31 3.53 4.80
N ILE A 21 -14.78 2.67 5.71
CA ILE A 21 -14.94 1.25 5.44
C ILE A 21 -16.17 1.08 4.52
N ASP A 22 -15.93 0.64 3.30
CA ASP A 22 -17.01 0.38 2.34
C ASP A 22 -17.67 -0.99 2.60
N ASN A 23 -18.78 -1.27 1.92
CA ASN A 23 -19.40 -2.61 1.91
C ASN A 23 -18.59 -3.67 1.13
N THR A 24 -17.34 -3.37 0.77
CA THR A 24 -16.45 -4.31 0.10
C THR A 24 -15.83 -5.22 1.15
N THR A 25 -15.89 -6.53 0.91
CA THR A 25 -15.36 -7.54 1.83
C THR A 25 -14.29 -8.39 1.19
N SER A 26 -13.28 -8.78 1.96
CA SER A 26 -12.19 -9.65 1.50
C SER A 26 -11.85 -10.75 2.50
N GLN A 27 -11.32 -11.86 2.00
CA GLN A 27 -10.78 -12.97 2.82
C GLN A 27 -9.27 -13.12 2.72
N LYS A 28 -8.64 -12.41 1.77
CA LYS A 28 -7.20 -12.45 1.51
C LYS A 28 -6.68 -11.03 1.47
N TYR A 29 -5.60 -10.79 2.20
CA TYR A 29 -4.95 -9.50 2.26
C TYR A 29 -3.46 -9.72 2.09
N TRP A 30 -2.84 -8.97 1.19
CA TRP A 30 -1.41 -9.05 0.92
C TRP A 30 -0.68 -7.84 1.49
N LEU A 31 0.62 -8.00 1.68
CA LEU A 31 1.52 -6.95 2.12
C LEU A 31 2.77 -7.01 1.24
N ASP A 32 3.16 -5.86 0.72
CA ASP A 32 4.35 -5.69 -0.09
C ASP A 32 5.28 -4.66 0.57
N VAL A 33 6.58 -4.97 0.70
CA VAL A 33 7.58 -4.10 1.31
C VAL A 33 8.57 -3.66 0.25
N GLN A 34 8.53 -2.38 -0.09
CA GLN A 34 9.39 -1.76 -1.08
C GLN A 34 10.53 -1.02 -0.39
N LEU A 35 11.75 -1.44 -0.70
CA LEU A 35 12.96 -0.75 -0.27
C LEU A 35 13.37 0.25 -1.34
N HIS A 36 13.50 1.51 -0.94
CA HIS A 36 13.94 2.61 -1.79
C HIS A 36 15.17 3.25 -1.17
N ARG A 37 15.98 3.89 -2.02
CA ARG A 37 17.09 4.74 -1.59
C ARG A 37 16.87 6.10 -2.22
N GLY A 38 16.31 7.03 -1.46
CA GLY A 38 16.05 8.38 -1.92
C GLY A 38 17.33 9.16 -2.19
N ASP A 39 17.20 10.14 -3.07
CA ASP A 39 18.17 11.22 -3.23
C ASP A 39 17.56 12.55 -2.77
N TYR A 40 18.29 13.64 -2.98
CA TYR A 40 17.87 14.97 -2.54
C TYR A 40 16.51 15.39 -3.13
N ASP A 41 16.21 15.01 -4.37
CA ASP A 41 14.99 15.42 -5.08
C ASP A 41 13.85 14.39 -4.96
N SER A 42 14.14 13.14 -4.59
CA SER A 42 13.20 12.01 -4.62
C SER A 42 13.23 11.13 -3.36
N HIS A 43 12.96 11.73 -2.20
CA HIS A 43 12.85 11.07 -0.89
C HIS A 43 11.44 11.14 -0.27
N ASP A 44 10.43 11.57 -1.03
CA ASP A 44 9.02 11.55 -0.59
C ASP A 44 8.47 10.11 -0.63
N VAL A 45 8.49 9.46 0.54
CA VAL A 45 8.09 8.05 0.70
C VAL A 45 6.58 7.83 0.56
N GLU A 46 5.75 8.83 0.89
CA GLU A 46 4.29 8.74 0.73
C GLU A 46 3.91 8.70 -0.76
N ARG A 47 4.47 9.64 -1.52
CA ARG A 47 4.29 9.70 -2.96
C ARG A 47 4.81 8.42 -3.62
N TYR A 48 5.97 7.93 -3.17
CA TYR A 48 6.55 6.68 -3.67
C TYR A 48 5.64 5.47 -3.44
N ALA A 49 5.19 5.24 -2.19
CA ALA A 49 4.35 4.09 -1.84
C ALA A 49 3.03 4.09 -2.63
N ARG A 50 2.39 5.26 -2.77
CA ARG A 50 1.17 5.41 -3.56
C ARG A 50 1.41 5.13 -5.04
N ALA A 51 2.48 5.68 -5.63
CA ALA A 51 2.79 5.48 -7.03
C ALA A 51 3.02 4.00 -7.34
N LYS A 52 3.85 3.32 -6.53
CA LYS A 52 4.14 1.90 -6.72
C LYS A 52 2.93 1.01 -6.50
N PHE A 53 2.08 1.31 -5.52
CA PHE A 53 0.83 0.58 -5.33
C PHE A 53 -0.05 0.67 -6.58
N LEU A 54 -0.24 1.88 -7.14
CA LEU A 54 -1.06 2.06 -8.35
C LEU A 54 -0.42 1.40 -9.57
N ASP A 55 0.90 1.51 -9.75
CA ASP A 55 1.60 0.86 -10.86
C ASP A 55 1.44 -0.66 -10.81
N TYR A 56 1.76 -1.29 -9.67
CA TYR A 56 1.78 -2.75 -9.56
C TYR A 56 0.39 -3.38 -9.44
N THR A 57 -0.63 -2.63 -9.04
CA THR A 57 -2.01 -3.16 -9.01
C THR A 57 -2.77 -2.94 -10.32
N THR A 58 -2.27 -2.09 -11.21
CA THR A 58 -2.87 -1.84 -12.53
C THR A 58 -2.11 -2.48 -13.69
N ASP A 59 -0.83 -2.79 -13.51
CA ASP A 59 -0.06 -3.58 -14.47
C ASP A 59 -0.50 -5.06 -14.48
N ASN A 60 -0.21 -5.76 -15.58
CA ASN A 60 -0.49 -7.19 -15.74
C ASN A 60 0.76 -8.08 -15.49
N ILE A 61 1.86 -7.51 -14.99
CA ILE A 61 3.13 -8.21 -14.77
C ILE A 61 3.21 -8.67 -13.31
N SER A 62 2.83 -7.78 -12.41
CA SER A 62 2.74 -8.00 -10.98
C SER A 62 1.44 -8.75 -10.67
N ILE A 63 1.54 -9.86 -9.93
CA ILE A 63 0.38 -10.70 -9.62
C ILE A 63 0.22 -10.78 -8.10
N TYR A 64 -0.86 -10.19 -7.60
CA TYR A 64 -1.25 -10.27 -6.19
C TYR A 64 -2.38 -11.30 -5.97
N PRO A 65 -2.43 -11.95 -4.80
CA PRO A 65 -3.40 -13.01 -4.51
C PRO A 65 -4.85 -12.53 -4.29
N SER A 66 -5.05 -11.21 -4.19
CA SER A 66 -6.33 -10.52 -4.11
C SER A 66 -6.20 -9.05 -4.50
N ALA A 67 -7.32 -8.38 -4.74
CA ALA A 67 -7.36 -6.94 -5.03
C ALA A 67 -7.22 -6.05 -3.79
N THR A 68 -6.99 -6.63 -2.61
CA THR A 68 -6.92 -5.90 -1.33
C THR A 68 -5.59 -6.16 -0.64
N GLY A 69 -4.86 -5.10 -0.33
CA GLY A 69 -3.60 -5.17 0.38
C GLY A 69 -2.97 -3.79 0.57
N VAL A 70 -1.73 -3.80 1.07
CA VAL A 70 -0.98 -2.58 1.35
C VAL A 70 0.45 -2.68 0.86
N MET A 71 0.94 -1.57 0.33
CA MET A 71 2.34 -1.38 0.00
C MET A 71 3.00 -0.47 1.03
N ILE A 72 4.10 -0.94 1.62
CA ILE A 72 4.92 -0.22 2.59
C ILE A 72 6.19 0.23 1.89
N GLY A 73 6.42 1.53 1.81
CA GLY A 73 7.65 2.13 1.32
C GLY A 73 8.60 2.43 2.48
N ILE A 74 9.86 2.02 2.35
CA ILE A 74 10.94 2.35 3.30
C ILE A 74 12.09 3.01 2.53
N ASP A 75 12.41 4.25 2.88
CA ASP A 75 13.60 4.93 2.36
C ASP A 75 14.78 4.69 3.30
N LEU A 76 15.75 3.91 2.83
CA LEU A 76 16.95 3.53 3.58
C LEU A 76 17.97 4.66 3.72
N ALA A 77 17.95 5.67 2.84
CA ALA A 77 18.88 6.81 2.95
C ALA A 77 18.43 7.80 4.01
N TYR A 78 17.12 7.97 4.19
CA TYR A 78 16.53 8.98 5.08
C TYR A 78 15.79 8.39 6.28
N ASN A 79 15.72 7.07 6.43
CA ASN A 79 14.97 6.36 7.47
C ASN A 79 13.48 6.77 7.54
N LEU A 80 12.90 7.07 6.38
CA LEU A 80 11.49 7.43 6.26
C LEU A 80 10.68 6.18 5.91
N HIS A 81 9.43 6.13 6.37
CA HIS A 81 8.50 5.08 5.99
C HIS A 81 7.10 5.65 5.80
N SER A 82 6.36 5.05 4.88
CA SER A 82 4.92 5.25 4.77
C SER A 82 4.29 4.02 4.11
N ALA A 83 2.96 4.01 4.06
CA ALA A 83 2.21 2.99 3.37
C ALA A 83 1.04 3.60 2.60
N PHE A 84 0.66 2.93 1.52
CA PHE A 84 -0.56 3.21 0.79
C PHE A 84 -1.25 1.90 0.43
N GLY A 85 -2.54 1.82 0.71
CA GLY A 85 -3.30 0.60 0.51
C GLY A 85 -4.62 0.59 1.25
N ASN A 86 -5.27 -0.56 1.19
CA ASN A 86 -6.58 -0.85 1.76
C ASN A 86 -6.59 -1.05 3.27
#